data_AF-A0A132B3K2-F1
#
_entry.id   AF-A0A132B3K2-F1
#
_cell.length_a   1.000
_cell.length_b   1.000
_cell.length_c   1.000
_cell.angle_alpha   90.00
_cell.angle_beta   90.00
_cell.angle_gamma   90.00
#
_symmetry.space_group_name_H-M   'P 1'
#
loop_
_entity.id
_entity.type
_entity.pdbx_description
1 polymer ?
#
loop_
_entity_poly.entity_id
_entity_poly.type
_entity_poly.pdbx_seq_one_letter_code
_entity_poly.pdbx_strand_id
1 'polypeptide(L)'
;MSDSSEYCGDTFERFNDLSIELHSRVWKMASFIPRTVSIESDMRFSNRHNIDMPHDMPTAYTTSSGVPAILHVCQESRNEALKHYSLELGSHLELSTRGSIGRRYTFFIPPTIYINWTVDTLYVPRVIELIYEDSPNFVELFESRGLTSLALYADAEMVDFAFSILPVRGALKEIILLSCSADLAEKLGIIDFVDIKEIPQDPDWRKIGGLIENPEGQGAWNSMLEGDHRDLLAYLGYPSSERTTSLPKLRLCEVKR
;
A
#
# COMPACT_ATOMS: atom_id res chain seq x y z
N MET A 1 -36.99 27.73 -4.85
CA MET A 1 -37.41 26.31 -4.91
C MET A 1 -36.78 25.77 -6.16
N SER A 2 -35.66 25.05 -5.99
CA SER A 2 -34.84 24.57 -7.09
C SER A 2 -35.12 23.09 -7.24
N ASP A 3 -35.64 22.68 -8.40
CA ASP A 3 -35.87 21.29 -8.76
C ASP A 3 -34.55 20.51 -8.77
N SER A 4 -34.30 19.81 -7.68
CA SER A 4 -33.36 18.69 -7.64
C SER A 4 -34.04 17.51 -8.33
N SER A 5 -33.94 17.45 -9.67
CA SER A 5 -34.32 16.27 -10.43
C SER A 5 -33.42 15.11 -9.99
N GLU A 6 -33.99 14.20 -9.19
CA GLU A 6 -33.40 12.88 -8.92
C GLU A 6 -33.09 12.22 -10.26
N TYR A 7 -31.80 12.12 -10.59
CA TYR A 7 -31.34 11.16 -11.59
C TYR A 7 -31.57 9.76 -11.00
N CYS A 8 -32.75 9.20 -11.25
CA CYS A 8 -33.00 7.78 -11.08
C CYS A 8 -32.03 7.07 -12.04
N GLY A 9 -31.00 6.43 -11.49
CA GLY A 9 -29.97 5.79 -12.30
C GLY A 9 -30.62 4.74 -13.21
N ASP A 10 -30.53 4.96 -14.53
CA ASP A 10 -31.03 4.02 -15.52
C ASP A 10 -30.33 2.67 -15.32
N THR A 11 -31.06 1.68 -14.80
CA THR A 11 -30.59 0.31 -14.74
C THR A 11 -30.42 -0.20 -16.16
N PHE A 12 -29.21 -0.64 -16.53
CA PHE A 12 -28.94 -1.22 -17.84
C PHE A 12 -29.57 -2.61 -17.95
N GLU A 13 -30.85 -2.67 -18.32
CA GLU A 13 -31.64 -3.91 -18.35
C GLU A 13 -31.14 -4.93 -19.38
N ARG A 14 -30.46 -4.46 -20.43
CA ARG A 14 -29.99 -5.31 -21.55
C ARG A 14 -28.75 -6.14 -21.24
N PHE A 15 -28.19 -6.05 -20.03
CA PHE A 15 -27.07 -6.90 -19.67
C PHE A 15 -27.43 -8.38 -19.80
N ASN A 16 -28.62 -8.77 -19.36
CA ASN A 16 -29.08 -10.16 -19.37
C ASN A 16 -29.33 -10.71 -20.79
N ASP A 17 -29.49 -9.83 -21.79
CA ASP A 17 -29.71 -10.22 -23.20
C ASP A 17 -28.40 -10.53 -23.93
N LEU A 18 -27.24 -10.23 -23.32
CA LEU A 18 -25.94 -10.54 -23.91
C LEU A 18 -25.68 -12.04 -23.89
N SER A 19 -24.91 -12.53 -24.86
CA SER A 19 -24.43 -13.91 -24.82
C SER A 19 -23.49 -14.14 -23.63
N ILE A 20 -23.42 -15.37 -23.13
CA ILE A 20 -22.56 -15.73 -21.99
C ILE A 20 -21.08 -15.37 -22.22
N GLU A 21 -20.62 -15.41 -23.48
CA GLU A 21 -19.27 -15.01 -23.85
C GLU A 21 -19.05 -13.51 -23.62
N LEU A 22 -20.05 -12.67 -23.91
CA LEU A 22 -20.00 -11.25 -23.66
C LEU A 22 -20.11 -10.94 -22.17
N HIS A 23 -20.92 -11.68 -21.39
CA HIS A 23 -20.94 -11.55 -19.93
C HIS A 23 -19.56 -11.80 -19.34
N SER A 24 -18.91 -12.91 -19.69
CA SER A 24 -17.58 -13.24 -19.20
C SER A 24 -16.54 -12.17 -19.59
N ARG A 25 -16.62 -11.61 -20.81
CA ARG A 25 -15.75 -10.50 -21.21
C ARG A 25 -15.99 -9.24 -20.39
N VAL A 26 -17.25 -8.88 -20.14
CA VAL A 26 -17.57 -7.70 -19.31
C VAL A 26 -17.08 -7.89 -17.88
N TRP A 27 -17.34 -9.05 -17.26
CA TRP A 27 -16.87 -9.34 -15.90
C TRP A 27 -15.35 -9.41 -15.81
N LYS A 28 -14.68 -9.97 -16.83
CA LYS A 28 -13.23 -9.92 -16.92
C LYS A 28 -12.75 -8.47 -16.97
N MET A 29 -13.31 -7.62 -17.83
CA MET A 29 -12.92 -6.21 -17.88
C MET A 29 -13.17 -5.48 -16.55
N ALA A 30 -14.33 -5.70 -15.95
CA ALA A 30 -14.70 -5.10 -14.67
C ALA A 30 -13.78 -5.53 -13.52
N SER A 31 -13.20 -6.75 -13.58
CA SER A 31 -12.25 -7.26 -12.58
C SER A 31 -10.91 -6.52 -12.58
N PHE A 32 -10.64 -5.72 -13.62
CA PHE A 32 -9.41 -4.95 -13.78
C PHE A 32 -9.66 -3.44 -13.65
N ILE A 33 -10.80 -3.02 -13.09
CA ILE A 33 -11.02 -1.62 -12.72
C ILE A 33 -10.08 -1.29 -11.53
N PRO A 34 -9.12 -0.36 -11.70
CA PRO A 34 -8.21 0.00 -10.62
C PRO A 34 -8.95 0.59 -9.43
N ARG A 35 -8.42 0.35 -8.23
CA ARG A 35 -8.89 0.98 -7.00
C ARG A 35 -7.76 1.07 -5.99
N THR A 36 -7.94 1.95 -5.02
CA THR A 36 -7.02 2.10 -3.89
C THR A 36 -7.46 1.22 -2.73
N VAL A 37 -6.53 0.39 -2.23
CA VAL A 37 -6.74 -0.47 -1.07
C VAL A 37 -5.89 0.06 0.08
N SER A 38 -6.51 0.68 1.08
CA SER A 38 -5.80 1.11 2.29
C SER A 38 -5.35 -0.09 3.10
N ILE A 39 -4.12 -0.12 3.57
CA ILE A 39 -3.61 -1.15 4.48
C ILE A 39 -3.10 -0.47 5.74
N GLU A 40 -3.68 -0.85 6.86
CA GLU A 40 -3.30 -0.38 8.19
C GLU A 40 -2.86 -1.56 9.04
N SER A 41 -1.83 -1.38 9.86
CA SER A 41 -1.47 -2.39 10.86
C SER A 41 -2.37 -2.23 12.09
N ASP A 42 -3.01 -3.32 12.49
CA ASP A 42 -3.80 -3.36 13.70
C ASP A 42 -2.88 -3.54 14.91
N MET A 43 -2.43 -2.40 15.42
CA MET A 43 -1.53 -2.30 16.57
C MET A 43 -2.18 -2.72 17.90
N ARG A 44 -3.40 -3.25 17.92
CA ARG A 44 -4.02 -3.79 19.15
C ARG A 44 -3.21 -4.93 19.77
N PHE A 45 -2.35 -5.60 18.99
CA PHE A 45 -1.45 -6.64 19.48
C PHE A 45 -0.05 -6.14 19.85
N SER A 46 0.33 -4.93 19.44
CA SER A 46 1.62 -4.35 19.80
C SER A 46 1.52 -3.65 21.16
N ASN A 47 1.92 -4.37 22.21
CA ASN A 47 2.01 -3.78 23.54
C ASN A 47 3.27 -2.92 23.63
N ARG A 48 3.25 -1.72 23.02
CA ARG A 48 4.37 -0.76 22.94
C ARG A 48 4.98 -0.39 24.31
N HIS A 49 4.30 -0.71 25.41
CA HIS A 49 4.74 -0.41 26.76
C HIS A 49 5.53 -1.54 27.44
N ASN A 50 5.66 -2.73 26.83
CA ASN A 50 6.48 -3.81 27.37
C ASN A 50 7.74 -4.00 26.52
N ILE A 51 8.84 -3.41 26.99
CA ILE A 51 10.19 -3.54 26.42
C ILE A 51 10.65 -5.01 26.40
N ASP A 52 10.03 -5.87 27.20
CA ASP A 52 10.36 -7.30 27.32
C ASP A 52 9.50 -8.23 26.44
N MET A 53 8.57 -7.72 25.63
CA MET A 53 7.83 -8.60 24.72
C MET A 53 8.68 -9.03 23.52
N PRO A 54 8.55 -10.29 23.05
CA PRO A 54 9.23 -10.72 21.83
C PRO A 54 8.81 -9.83 20.66
N HIS A 55 9.79 -9.41 19.85
CA HIS A 55 9.57 -8.67 18.59
C HIS A 55 8.72 -9.44 17.58
N ASP A 56 8.55 -10.75 17.79
CA ASP A 56 7.73 -11.64 16.98
C ASP A 56 6.27 -11.62 17.47
N MET A 57 5.52 -10.54 17.24
CA MET A 57 4.05 -10.56 17.40
C MET A 57 3.37 -10.70 16.05
N PRO A 58 2.24 -11.43 15.96
CA PRO A 58 1.55 -11.59 14.69
C PRO A 58 0.88 -10.26 14.33
N THR A 59 1.27 -9.68 13.20
CA THR A 59 0.64 -8.46 12.68
C THR A 59 -0.71 -8.79 12.05
N ALA A 60 -1.77 -8.13 12.52
CA ALA A 60 -3.06 -8.12 11.85
C ALA A 60 -3.10 -6.91 10.91
N TYR A 61 -3.62 -7.08 9.70
CA TYR A 61 -3.85 -5.97 8.78
C TYR A 61 -5.34 -5.69 8.65
N THR A 62 -5.68 -4.41 8.64
CA THR A 62 -7.04 -3.92 8.43
C THR A 62 -7.09 -3.00 7.22
N THR A 63 -8.30 -2.83 6.67
CA THR A 63 -8.55 -1.93 5.55
C THR A 63 -9.85 -1.18 5.80
N SER A 64 -9.88 0.11 5.43
CA SER A 64 -11.12 0.86 5.29
C SER A 64 -11.74 0.68 3.91
N SER A 65 -10.99 0.14 2.94
CA SER A 65 -11.49 -0.17 1.60
C SER A 65 -12.48 -1.32 1.66
N GLY A 66 -13.71 -1.07 1.17
CA GLY A 66 -14.74 -2.11 1.06
C GLY A 66 -14.32 -3.27 0.15
N VAL A 67 -15.05 -4.39 0.26
CA VAL A 67 -14.92 -5.52 -0.66
C VAL A 67 -15.18 -5.04 -2.10
N PRO A 68 -14.40 -5.48 -3.11
CA PRO A 68 -14.63 -5.13 -4.50
C PRO A 68 -16.10 -5.29 -4.91
N ALA A 69 -16.71 -4.22 -5.45
CA ALA A 69 -18.13 -4.23 -5.82
C ALA A 69 -18.49 -5.39 -6.75
N ILE A 70 -17.57 -5.78 -7.64
CA ILE A 70 -17.72 -6.89 -8.58
C ILE A 70 -18.00 -8.24 -7.89
N LEU A 71 -17.52 -8.46 -6.65
CA LEU A 71 -17.78 -9.68 -5.89
C LEU A 71 -19.21 -9.77 -5.33
N HIS A 72 -19.94 -8.65 -5.37
CA HIS A 72 -21.30 -8.52 -4.83
C HIS A 72 -22.40 -8.42 -5.89
N VAL A 73 -22.06 -8.26 -7.18
CA VAL A 73 -23.05 -8.06 -8.25
C VAL A 73 -23.92 -9.30 -8.46
N CYS A 74 -23.32 -10.43 -8.86
CA CYS A 74 -24.01 -11.70 -9.11
C CYS A 74 -23.03 -12.89 -8.99
N GLN A 75 -23.52 -14.12 -9.13
CA GLN A 75 -22.68 -15.32 -9.03
C GLN A 75 -21.63 -15.41 -10.14
N GLU A 76 -21.99 -15.10 -11.38
CA GLU A 76 -21.06 -15.11 -12.52
C GLU A 76 -19.93 -14.10 -12.35
N SER A 77 -20.28 -12.87 -11.97
CA SER A 77 -19.35 -11.79 -11.67
C SER A 77 -18.37 -12.19 -10.57
N ARG A 78 -18.87 -12.78 -9.47
CA ARG A 78 -18.03 -13.28 -8.39
C ARG A 78 -17.07 -14.38 -8.86
N ASN A 79 -17.57 -15.34 -9.64
CA ASN A 79 -16.76 -16.44 -10.15
C ASN A 79 -15.64 -15.95 -11.08
N GLU A 80 -15.91 -14.93 -11.91
CA GLU A 80 -14.89 -14.32 -12.77
C GLU A 80 -13.88 -13.51 -11.94
N ALA A 81 -14.37 -12.67 -11.02
CA ALA A 81 -13.51 -11.82 -10.20
C ALA A 81 -12.58 -12.61 -9.28
N LEU A 82 -13.03 -13.73 -8.70
CA LEU A 82 -12.19 -14.59 -7.85
C LEU A 82 -11.07 -15.32 -8.62
N LYS A 83 -10.99 -15.20 -9.95
CA LYS A 83 -9.81 -15.61 -10.72
C LYS A 83 -8.65 -14.60 -10.61
N HIS A 84 -8.95 -13.38 -10.18
CA HIS A 84 -8.02 -12.25 -10.15
C HIS A 84 -7.83 -11.66 -8.75
N TYR A 85 -8.86 -11.74 -7.90
CA TYR A 85 -8.82 -11.32 -6.51
C TYR A 85 -8.57 -12.51 -5.58
N SER A 86 -7.69 -12.32 -4.60
CA SER A 86 -7.45 -13.24 -3.49
C SER A 86 -7.59 -12.53 -2.15
N LEU A 87 -7.97 -13.26 -1.10
CA LEU A 87 -7.85 -12.77 0.27
C LEU A 87 -6.38 -12.84 0.68
N GLU A 88 -5.84 -11.71 1.13
CA GLU A 88 -4.43 -11.55 1.45
C GLU A 88 -4.23 -10.96 2.87
N LEU A 89 -2.95 -10.80 3.24
CA LEU A 89 -2.52 -10.15 4.47
C LEU A 89 -2.98 -10.90 5.74
N GLY A 90 -2.99 -12.23 5.67
CA GLY A 90 -3.06 -13.09 6.85
C GLY A 90 -1.67 -13.30 7.45
N SER A 91 -1.62 -13.71 8.72
CA SER A 91 -0.37 -13.99 9.44
C SER A 91 -0.43 -15.35 10.13
N HIS A 92 0.68 -16.08 10.12
CA HIS A 92 0.85 -17.33 10.84
C HIS A 92 2.18 -17.31 11.56
N LEU A 93 2.15 -17.36 12.89
CA LEU A 93 3.34 -17.20 13.72
C LEU A 93 3.43 -18.32 14.75
N GLU A 94 4.59 -18.98 14.79
CA GLU A 94 4.91 -20.00 15.79
C GLU A 94 5.92 -19.45 16.78
N LEU A 95 5.49 -19.22 18.03
CA LEU A 95 6.34 -18.74 19.11
C LEU A 95 6.75 -19.88 20.02
N SER A 96 8.03 -19.90 20.39
CA SER A 96 8.55 -20.80 21.42
C SER A 96 9.08 -19.99 22.60
N THR A 97 8.56 -20.23 23.80
CA THR A 97 9.01 -19.49 24.99
C THR A 97 10.40 -19.98 25.40
N ARG A 98 11.39 -19.08 25.46
CA ARG A 98 12.68 -19.36 26.09
C ARG A 98 12.48 -19.46 27.61
N GLY A 99 12.26 -20.68 28.10
CA GLY A 99 12.09 -20.99 29.53
C GLY A 99 12.01 -22.50 29.76
N SER A 100 12.13 -22.93 31.02
CA SER A 100 12.26 -24.34 31.44
C SER A 100 11.07 -25.25 31.10
N ILE A 101 9.96 -24.70 30.58
CA ILE A 101 8.74 -25.46 30.22
C ILE A 101 8.51 -25.51 28.69
N GLY A 102 9.32 -24.81 27.87
CA GLY A 102 9.33 -24.99 26.40
C GLY A 102 7.95 -25.03 25.72
N ARG A 103 7.06 -24.08 26.02
CA ARG A 103 5.73 -24.03 25.38
C ARG A 103 5.84 -23.46 23.97
N ARG A 104 5.08 -24.06 23.05
CA ARG A 104 4.88 -23.54 21.69
C ARG A 104 3.48 -22.97 21.57
N TYR A 105 3.39 -21.77 21.01
CA TYR A 105 2.15 -21.07 20.71
C TYR A 105 2.08 -20.86 19.21
N THR A 106 0.92 -21.09 18.61
CA THR A 106 0.66 -20.79 17.20
C THR A 106 -0.43 -19.74 17.12
N PHE A 107 -0.13 -18.64 16.46
CA PHE A 107 -1.06 -17.58 16.15
C PHE A 107 -1.44 -17.69 14.67
N PHE A 108 -2.74 -17.64 14.40
CA PHE A 108 -3.27 -17.65 13.04
C PHE A 108 -4.26 -16.51 12.89
N ILE A 109 -3.92 -15.57 12.02
CA ILE A 109 -4.76 -14.45 11.62
C ILE A 109 -5.16 -14.72 10.18
N PRO A 110 -6.45 -14.99 9.89
CA PRO A 110 -6.87 -15.28 8.53
C PRO A 110 -6.70 -14.04 7.64
N PRO A 111 -6.42 -14.20 6.34
CA PRO A 111 -6.43 -13.09 5.40
C PRO A 111 -7.86 -12.54 5.26
N THR A 112 -8.00 -11.22 5.30
CA THR A 112 -9.33 -10.55 5.30
C THR A 112 -9.51 -9.52 4.19
N ILE A 113 -8.45 -9.20 3.44
CA ILE A 113 -8.45 -8.11 2.47
C ILE A 113 -8.38 -8.70 1.07
N TYR A 114 -9.41 -8.46 0.25
CA TYR A 114 -9.37 -8.83 -1.16
C TYR A 114 -8.41 -7.89 -1.91
N ILE A 115 -7.46 -8.45 -2.65
CA ILE A 115 -6.49 -7.69 -3.45
C ILE A 115 -6.38 -8.31 -4.85
N ASN A 116 -6.42 -7.46 -5.88
CA ASN A 116 -5.96 -7.80 -7.22
C ASN A 116 -4.61 -7.12 -7.47
N TRP A 117 -3.52 -7.84 -7.22
CA TRP A 117 -2.13 -7.34 -7.29
C TRP A 117 -1.75 -6.73 -8.65
N THR A 118 -2.50 -7.03 -9.71
CA THR A 118 -2.24 -6.50 -11.04
C THR A 118 -2.70 -5.05 -11.21
N VAL A 119 -3.81 -4.66 -10.57
CA VAL A 119 -4.48 -3.35 -10.81
C VAL A 119 -4.78 -2.55 -9.55
N ASP A 120 -4.86 -3.18 -8.39
CA ASP A 120 -5.12 -2.47 -7.14
C ASP A 120 -3.84 -1.70 -6.75
N THR A 121 -4.01 -0.43 -6.39
CA THR A 121 -2.96 0.38 -5.77
C THR A 121 -3.06 0.19 -4.27
N LEU A 122 -1.99 -0.32 -3.64
CA LEU A 122 -1.96 -0.44 -2.19
C LEU A 122 -1.59 0.90 -1.57
N TYR A 123 -2.41 1.40 -0.65
CA TYR A 123 -2.15 2.63 0.06
C TYR A 123 -1.75 2.34 1.51
N VAL A 124 -0.56 2.77 1.90
CA VAL A 124 -0.08 2.64 3.29
C VAL A 124 -0.01 4.03 3.92
N PRO A 125 -0.97 4.41 4.78
CA PRO A 125 -1.01 5.72 5.41
C PRO A 125 0.12 5.91 6.42
N ARG A 126 0.55 4.82 7.08
CA ARG A 126 1.56 4.85 8.15
C ARG A 126 2.68 3.88 7.85
N VAL A 127 3.59 4.36 7.03
CA VAL A 127 4.75 3.58 6.59
C VAL A 127 5.61 3.08 7.76
N ILE A 128 5.67 3.82 8.87
CA ILE A 128 6.43 3.48 10.07
C ILE A 128 6.00 2.14 10.67
N GLU A 129 4.74 1.74 10.49
CA GLU A 129 4.22 0.45 10.95
C GLU A 129 4.77 -0.72 10.11
N LEU A 130 5.31 -0.46 8.92
CA LEU A 130 5.97 -1.47 8.08
C LEU A 130 7.47 -1.64 8.39
N ILE A 131 8.10 -0.65 9.04
CA ILE A 131 9.56 -0.60 9.25
C ILE A 131 9.97 -1.24 10.56
N TYR A 132 9.18 -1.02 11.62
CA TYR A 132 9.60 -1.28 12.99
C TYR A 132 9.37 -2.70 13.48
N GLU A 133 8.63 -3.50 12.72
CA GLU A 133 8.48 -4.91 13.05
C GLU A 133 9.57 -5.67 12.30
N ASP A 134 10.27 -6.58 12.99
CA ASP A 134 10.99 -7.71 12.40
C ASP A 134 9.99 -8.64 11.66
N SER A 135 9.07 -8.06 10.89
CA SER A 135 8.20 -8.67 9.92
C SER A 135 9.03 -8.75 8.65
N PRO A 136 9.86 -9.81 8.46
CA PRO A 136 10.35 -10.10 7.14
C PRO A 136 9.12 -10.15 6.23
N ASN A 137 9.22 -9.39 5.15
CA ASN A 137 8.54 -9.66 3.88
C ASN A 137 7.32 -8.83 3.54
N PHE A 138 7.21 -7.56 3.93
CA PHE A 138 6.34 -6.68 3.13
C PHE A 138 6.87 -6.50 1.71
N VAL A 139 8.17 -6.22 1.61
CA VAL A 139 8.90 -6.16 0.34
C VAL A 139 8.82 -7.49 -0.41
N GLU A 140 9.18 -8.60 0.22
CA GLU A 140 9.11 -9.93 -0.43
C GLU A 140 7.66 -10.37 -0.72
N LEU A 141 6.66 -9.97 0.08
CA LEU A 141 5.25 -10.17 -0.25
C LEU A 141 4.88 -9.39 -1.52
N PHE A 142 5.26 -8.12 -1.61
CA PHE A 142 5.00 -7.29 -2.79
C PHE A 142 5.68 -7.84 -4.04
N GLU A 143 6.94 -8.29 -3.90
CA GLU A 143 7.67 -8.94 -4.99
C GLU A 143 7.03 -10.27 -5.41
N SER A 144 6.77 -11.18 -4.45
CA SER A 144 6.23 -12.51 -4.73
C SER A 144 4.83 -12.48 -5.31
N ARG A 145 4.05 -11.44 -5.01
CA ARG A 145 2.69 -11.25 -5.55
C ARG A 145 2.64 -10.34 -6.78
N GLY A 146 3.77 -9.76 -7.18
CA GLY A 146 3.86 -8.95 -8.39
C GLY A 146 3.14 -7.60 -8.28
N LEU A 147 3.23 -6.94 -7.12
CA LEU A 147 2.63 -5.63 -6.89
C LEU A 147 3.14 -4.62 -7.93
N THR A 148 2.20 -3.94 -8.61
CA THR A 148 2.53 -3.00 -9.68
C THR A 148 2.46 -1.53 -9.27
N SER A 149 1.65 -1.19 -8.26
CA SER A 149 1.40 0.20 -7.85
C SER A 149 1.29 0.32 -6.33
N LEU A 150 2.05 1.25 -5.74
CA LEU A 150 2.09 1.49 -4.29
C LEU A 150 1.94 2.98 -4.01
N ALA A 151 0.98 3.34 -3.17
CA ALA A 151 0.79 4.69 -2.67
C ALA A 151 1.28 4.79 -1.22
N LEU A 152 2.10 5.80 -0.94
CA LEU A 152 2.66 6.06 0.38
C LEU A 152 2.35 7.48 0.81
N TYR A 153 2.07 7.64 2.10
CA TYR A 153 2.20 8.94 2.72
C TYR A 153 3.67 9.18 3.05
N ALA A 154 4.30 10.16 2.39
CA ALA A 154 5.67 10.55 2.68
C ALA A 154 5.70 11.85 3.49
N ASP A 155 6.34 11.81 4.65
CA ASP A 155 6.90 12.98 5.28
C ASP A 155 8.44 12.94 5.14
N ALA A 156 9.13 13.93 5.69
CA ALA A 156 10.59 14.01 5.58
C ALA A 156 11.31 12.80 6.21
N GLU A 157 10.72 12.14 7.21
CA GLU A 157 11.32 10.99 7.89
C GLU A 157 11.11 9.67 7.11
N MET A 158 10.08 9.62 6.25
CA MET A 158 9.67 8.41 5.52
C MET A 158 10.35 8.24 4.16
N VAL A 159 11.17 9.21 3.76
CA VAL A 159 11.88 9.21 2.48
C VAL A 159 12.84 8.03 2.38
N ASP A 160 13.62 7.80 3.44
CA ASP A 160 14.57 6.69 3.50
C ASP A 160 13.88 5.34 3.33
N PHE A 161 12.68 5.19 3.89
CA PHE A 161 11.90 3.97 3.67
C PHE A 161 11.43 3.84 2.23
N ALA A 162 10.86 4.90 1.66
CA ALA A 162 10.43 4.90 0.27
C ALA A 162 11.61 4.49 -0.64
N PHE A 163 12.82 4.94 -0.33
CA PHE A 163 14.04 4.49 -1.00
C PHE A 163 14.44 3.04 -0.69
N SER A 164 14.24 2.55 0.54
CA SER A 164 14.53 1.15 0.90
C SER A 164 13.62 0.13 0.21
N ILE A 165 12.44 0.55 -0.25
CA ILE A 165 11.52 -0.30 -1.01
C ILE A 165 11.65 -0.14 -2.54
N LEU A 166 12.36 0.88 -3.03
CA LEU A 166 12.68 0.98 -4.46
C LEU A 166 13.44 -0.23 -5.03
N PRO A 167 14.25 -0.98 -4.26
CA PRO A 167 14.85 -2.23 -4.70
C PRO A 167 13.85 -3.35 -4.97
N VAL A 168 12.55 -3.22 -4.63
CA VAL A 168 11.49 -4.20 -4.97
C VAL A 168 11.60 -4.52 -6.46
N ARG A 169 12.18 -5.68 -6.78
CA ARG A 169 12.69 -5.99 -8.12
C ARG A 169 11.54 -6.19 -9.10
N GLY A 170 11.54 -5.38 -10.17
CA GLY A 170 10.95 -5.68 -11.49
C GLY A 170 9.42 -5.67 -11.62
N ALA A 171 8.65 -5.83 -10.55
CA ALA A 171 7.19 -5.83 -10.61
C ALA A 171 6.58 -4.43 -10.40
N LEU A 172 7.18 -3.64 -9.52
CA LEU A 172 6.66 -2.32 -9.16
C LEU A 172 6.87 -1.36 -10.32
N LYS A 173 5.77 -0.87 -10.88
CA LYS A 173 5.76 0.06 -12.02
C LYS A 173 5.67 1.50 -11.56
N GLU A 174 4.99 1.76 -10.45
CA GLU A 174 4.82 3.11 -9.94
C GLU A 174 4.73 3.18 -8.42
N ILE A 175 5.25 4.29 -7.88
CA ILE A 175 5.06 4.72 -6.50
C ILE A 175 4.42 6.09 -6.49
N ILE A 176 3.34 6.24 -5.73
CA ILE A 176 2.57 7.48 -5.61
C ILE A 176 2.81 8.04 -4.21
N LEU A 177 3.37 9.24 -4.11
CA LEU A 177 3.57 9.92 -2.83
C LEU A 177 2.42 10.90 -2.58
N LEU A 178 1.64 10.72 -1.51
CA LEU A 178 0.41 11.49 -1.26
C LEU A 178 0.62 12.80 -0.51
N SER A 179 1.74 12.90 0.18
CA SER A 179 2.24 14.12 0.78
C SER A 179 3.72 14.09 0.49
N CYS A 180 4.26 15.20 0.02
CA CYS A 180 5.68 15.36 -0.25
C CYS A 180 5.91 16.87 -0.19
N SER A 181 6.92 17.32 0.55
CA SER A 181 7.30 18.73 0.46
C SER A 181 7.79 19.06 -0.94
N ALA A 182 7.64 20.30 -1.38
CA ALA A 182 8.16 20.73 -2.69
C ALA A 182 9.66 20.44 -2.81
N ASP A 183 10.41 20.70 -1.75
CA ASP A 183 11.85 20.42 -1.67
C ASP A 183 12.16 18.92 -1.86
N LEU A 184 11.34 18.05 -1.29
CA LEU A 184 11.51 16.61 -1.43
C LEU A 184 11.13 16.16 -2.85
N ALA A 185 10.05 16.69 -3.42
CA ALA A 185 9.63 16.39 -4.77
C ALA A 185 10.70 16.78 -5.81
N GLU A 186 11.31 17.95 -5.64
CA GLU A 186 12.43 18.42 -6.45
C GLU A 186 13.64 17.49 -6.33
N LYS A 187 14.02 17.12 -5.09
CA LYS A 187 15.13 16.18 -4.82
C LYS A 187 14.90 14.80 -5.42
N LEU A 188 13.66 14.31 -5.42
CA LEU A 188 13.26 13.03 -6.01
C LEU A 188 13.14 13.09 -7.54
N GLY A 189 13.29 14.26 -8.15
CA GLY A 189 13.11 14.45 -9.59
C GLY A 189 11.69 14.13 -10.06
N ILE A 190 10.68 14.35 -9.21
CA ILE A 190 9.29 14.02 -9.55
C ILE A 190 8.75 15.08 -10.50
N ILE A 191 8.37 14.62 -11.70
CA ILE A 191 7.92 15.46 -12.81
C ILE A 191 6.41 15.43 -13.02
N ASP A 192 5.70 14.47 -12.43
CA ASP A 192 4.28 14.22 -12.70
C ASP A 192 3.42 14.31 -11.44
N PHE A 193 2.31 15.04 -11.57
CA PHE A 193 1.29 15.24 -10.54
C PHE A 193 0.03 14.40 -10.82
N VAL A 194 -0.56 13.78 -9.79
CA VAL A 194 -1.80 12.98 -9.86
C VAL A 194 -2.93 13.69 -9.10
N ASP A 195 -4.13 13.72 -9.67
CA ASP A 195 -5.33 14.27 -9.03
C ASP A 195 -5.88 13.29 -7.96
N ILE A 196 -6.18 13.81 -6.77
CA ILE A 196 -6.45 13.05 -5.54
C ILE A 196 -7.87 12.51 -5.41
N LYS A 197 -8.76 12.88 -6.33
CA LYS A 197 -10.17 12.46 -6.27
C LYS A 197 -10.38 10.94 -6.29
N GLU A 198 -9.36 10.17 -6.62
CA GLU A 198 -9.39 8.71 -6.69
C GLU A 198 -8.88 8.01 -5.41
N ILE A 199 -8.42 8.76 -4.41
CA ILE A 199 -7.86 8.23 -3.17
C ILE A 199 -8.86 8.41 -2.02
N PRO A 200 -9.15 7.35 -1.22
CA PRO A 200 -9.98 7.45 -0.04
C PRO A 200 -9.48 8.58 0.87
N GLN A 201 -10.31 9.59 1.10
CA GLN A 201 -10.03 10.65 2.05
C GLN A 201 -10.19 10.07 3.46
N ASP A 202 -9.08 9.70 4.11
CA ASP A 202 -9.10 9.29 5.51
C ASP A 202 -9.53 10.48 6.38
N PRO A 203 -10.69 10.45 7.07
CA PRO A 203 -11.15 11.57 7.89
C PRO A 203 -10.16 11.97 9.02
N ASP A 204 -9.24 11.09 9.40
CA ASP A 204 -8.28 11.30 10.49
C ASP A 204 -6.91 11.86 10.04
N TRP A 205 -6.68 12.15 8.76
CA TRP A 205 -5.40 12.73 8.28
C TRP A 205 -5.02 14.04 9.01
N ARG A 206 -6.03 14.81 9.46
CA ARG A 206 -5.82 16.06 10.21
C ARG A 206 -5.26 15.86 11.62
N LYS A 207 -5.45 14.68 12.23
CA LYS A 207 -4.85 14.36 13.55
C LYS A 207 -3.38 13.99 13.43
N ILE A 208 -2.95 13.54 12.25
CA ILE A 208 -1.58 13.07 11.97
C ILE A 208 -0.60 14.25 11.91
N GLY A 209 -1.01 15.37 11.30
CA GLY A 209 -0.16 16.57 11.18
C GLY A 209 0.24 17.24 12.50
N GLY A 210 -0.39 16.90 13.63
CA GLY A 210 -0.09 17.49 14.94
C GLY A 210 0.91 16.70 15.80
N LEU A 211 1.35 15.52 15.36
CA LEU A 211 2.22 14.61 16.14
C LEU A 211 3.69 14.63 15.71
N ILE A 212 4.04 15.31 14.62
CA ILE A 212 5.37 15.27 13.99
C ILE A 212 5.95 16.69 13.93
N GLU A 213 6.44 17.17 15.07
CA GLU A 213 7.36 18.32 15.14
C GLU A 213 8.57 17.89 16.00
N ASN A 214 9.46 17.08 15.41
CA ASN A 214 10.75 16.74 16.04
C ASN A 214 11.92 17.40 15.29
N PRO A 215 12.52 18.48 15.83
CA PRO A 215 13.61 19.20 15.17
C PRO A 215 14.95 18.44 15.14
N GLU A 216 15.11 17.34 15.89
CA GLU A 216 16.40 16.61 15.99
C GLU A 216 16.69 15.72 14.77
N GLY A 217 15.67 15.27 14.04
CA GLY A 217 15.84 14.47 12.81
C GLY A 217 16.45 15.26 11.64
N GLN A 218 16.31 16.58 11.64
CA GLN A 218 16.62 17.42 10.48
C GLN A 218 18.13 17.66 10.26
N GLY A 219 18.96 17.48 11.30
CA GLY A 219 20.41 17.75 11.26
C GLY A 219 21.24 16.66 10.57
N ALA A 220 20.90 15.37 10.77
CA ALA A 220 21.60 14.26 10.13
C ALA A 220 21.38 14.24 8.60
N TRP A 221 20.20 14.69 8.17
CA TRP A 221 19.79 14.77 6.77
C TRP A 221 20.60 15.78 5.95
N ASN A 222 20.82 16.99 6.47
CA ASN A 222 21.54 18.03 5.72
C ASN A 222 23.00 17.64 5.43
N SER A 223 23.63 16.81 6.27
CA SER A 223 24.99 16.33 6.05
C SER A 223 25.10 15.20 5.00
N MET A 224 24.01 14.50 4.70
CA MET A 224 23.96 13.42 3.69
C MET A 224 23.62 13.96 2.29
N LEU A 225 22.95 15.11 2.23
CA LEU A 225 22.38 15.71 1.02
C LEU A 225 23.31 16.64 0.22
N GLU A 226 24.52 16.94 0.73
CA GLU A 226 25.53 17.71 -0.01
C GLU A 226 26.31 16.86 -1.06
N GLY A 227 25.96 15.57 -1.22
CA GLY A 227 26.55 14.63 -2.19
C GLY A 227 25.78 14.50 -3.52
N ASP A 228 26.44 14.01 -4.57
CA ASP A 228 25.89 13.85 -5.92
C ASP A 228 24.79 12.76 -5.95
N HIS A 229 23.78 12.87 -6.81
CA HIS A 229 22.67 11.90 -6.94
C HIS A 229 23.18 10.47 -7.28
N ARG A 230 24.41 10.36 -7.77
CA ARG A 230 25.14 9.10 -7.97
C ARG A 230 25.51 8.40 -6.65
N ASP A 231 25.76 9.18 -5.61
CA ASP A 231 26.12 8.68 -4.29
C ASP A 231 24.92 8.09 -3.56
N LEU A 232 23.70 8.54 -3.87
CA LEU A 232 22.46 8.02 -3.27
C LEU A 232 22.15 6.59 -3.73
N LEU A 233 22.34 6.28 -5.02
CA LEU A 233 22.22 4.90 -5.53
C LEU A 233 23.35 3.99 -5.01
N ALA A 234 24.57 4.52 -4.87
CA ALA A 234 25.67 3.77 -4.27
C ALA A 234 25.45 3.53 -2.76
N TYR A 235 24.89 4.51 -2.05
CA TYR A 235 24.50 4.46 -0.64
C TYR A 235 23.42 3.41 -0.38
N LEU A 236 22.43 3.31 -1.29
CA LEU A 236 21.41 2.25 -1.28
C LEU A 236 21.94 0.88 -1.72
N GLY A 237 23.24 0.73 -1.95
CA GLY A 237 23.89 -0.55 -2.22
C GLY A 237 23.77 -1.05 -3.66
N TYR A 238 23.43 -0.20 -4.65
CA TYR A 238 23.32 -0.62 -6.05
C TYR A 238 24.70 -0.71 -6.74
N PRO A 239 25.17 -1.91 -7.15
CA PRO A 239 26.36 -2.02 -7.96
C PRO A 239 26.10 -1.47 -9.36
N SER A 240 27.02 -0.65 -9.88
CA SER A 240 26.93 0.02 -11.18
C SER A 240 26.69 -0.90 -12.39
N SER A 241 26.89 -2.21 -12.23
CA SER A 241 26.76 -3.24 -13.27
C SER A 241 25.35 -3.82 -13.47
N GLU A 242 24.39 -3.60 -12.56
CA GLU A 242 23.03 -4.20 -12.63
C GLU A 242 21.92 -3.24 -13.13
N ARG A 243 22.28 -2.19 -13.89
CA ARG A 243 21.38 -1.09 -14.31
C ARG A 243 20.38 -1.43 -15.43
N THR A 244 19.96 -2.68 -15.62
CA THR A 244 19.08 -3.07 -16.75
C THR A 244 17.59 -3.08 -16.43
N THR A 245 17.17 -2.91 -15.18
CA THR A 245 15.75 -2.78 -14.83
C THR A 245 15.36 -1.31 -14.77
N SER A 246 14.27 -0.95 -15.46
CA SER A 246 13.70 0.40 -15.38
C SER A 246 13.21 0.64 -13.96
N LEU A 247 13.67 1.72 -13.32
CA LEU A 247 13.16 2.14 -12.02
C LEU A 247 11.64 2.39 -12.08
N PRO A 248 10.90 2.15 -10.98
CA PRO A 248 9.49 2.49 -10.91
C PRO A 248 9.29 4.00 -11.14
N LYS A 249 8.19 4.35 -11.80
CA LYS A 249 7.81 5.75 -12.00
C LYS A 249 7.36 6.35 -10.68
N LEU A 250 8.05 7.38 -10.20
CA LEU A 250 7.61 8.17 -9.06
C LEU A 250 6.57 9.20 -9.52
N ARG A 251 5.45 9.30 -8.80
CA ARG A 251 4.41 10.32 -9.00
C ARG A 251 4.09 11.01 -7.69
N LEU A 252 3.81 12.31 -7.77
CA LEU A 252 3.37 13.09 -6.63
C LEU A 252 1.87 13.34 -6.71
N CYS A 253 1.15 13.09 -5.64
CA CYS A 253 -0.24 13.51 -5.48
C CYS A 253 -0.27 14.78 -4.65
N GLU A 254 -0.77 15.88 -5.20
CA GLU A 254 -0.87 17.15 -4.47
C GLU A 254 -2.24 17.27 -3.80
N VAL A 255 -2.29 17.17 -2.47
CA VAL A 255 -3.52 17.40 -1.67
C VAL A 255 -3.85 18.88 -1.71
N LYS A 256 -4.69 19.27 -2.68
CA LYS A 256 -5.32 20.59 -2.68
C LYS A 256 -6.16 20.71 -1.41
N ARG A 257 -5.64 21.50 -0.46
CA ARG A 257 -6.30 21.85 0.81
C ARG A 257 -7.51 22.74 0.59
#